data_AF-A0A929FMZ8-F1
#
_entry.id   AF-A0A929FMZ8-F1
#
_cell.length_a   1.000
_cell.length_b   1.000
_cell.length_c   1.000
_cell.angle_alpha   90.00
_cell.angle_beta   90.00
_cell.angle_gamma   90.00
#
_symmetry.space_group_name_H-M   'P 1'
#
loop_
_entity.id
_entity.type
_entity.pdbx_description
1 polymer ?
#
loop_
_entity_poly.entity_id
_entity_poly.type
_entity_poly.pdbx_seq_one_letter_code
_entity_poly.pdbx_strand_id
1 'polypeptide(L)'
;MRTIAEINEKIHHRRVVVCTVEELKARVADIGVTRAAKEVDVITTGTFEPMESSGAIINLGHTDPPIKIRKCWLDGVPAYAGFGAVDLYLGATQMVDYTDVGDVPDAEESRERGGAHVIEDLIAGKPVQLRSLGQITDCYPRASFETTITRKTINQFYLYNPRNLYQNFIVGVNGGDRPLFTYLGPLQPRLANAVYSSSGAISPLLNDPDLKLIGIGSQIFLGGGIGYIAWEGTQHFPLQKRLPNRTPVGPAATLALIGDAKQMNPKWVRGCYFKNYGASLMLGVGIPLPVLSEEVVKHCTVQDKDIVAPVVDFSIPRRVRPTFGLVSYAQLKAGRIVIDGKSVRVAPLASIFLSRQVAVELKQWIEEGKFTLTEPVAPIPTNRSFLPQDRWGSQITLD
;
A
#
# COMPACT_ATOMS: atom_id res chain seq x y z
N MET A 1 20.69 -22.48 -12.70
CA MET A 1 19.65 -21.64 -12.07
C MET A 1 19.57 -20.38 -12.92
N ARG A 2 18.38 -19.92 -13.30
CA ARG A 2 18.23 -18.73 -14.15
C ARG A 2 18.58 -17.49 -13.34
N THR A 3 19.17 -16.46 -13.95
CA THR A 3 19.54 -15.19 -13.29
C THR A 3 18.66 -14.03 -13.76
N ILE A 4 18.60 -12.95 -12.99
CA ILE A 4 17.86 -11.75 -13.41
C ILE A 4 18.50 -11.12 -14.66
N ALA A 5 19.83 -11.16 -14.78
CA ALA A 5 20.54 -10.66 -15.96
C ALA A 5 20.10 -11.38 -17.25
N GLU A 6 20.01 -12.71 -17.23
CA GLU A 6 19.51 -13.50 -18.37
C GLU A 6 18.05 -13.17 -18.71
N ILE A 7 17.21 -12.93 -17.70
CA ILE A 7 15.82 -12.50 -17.91
C ILE A 7 15.77 -11.11 -18.55
N ASN A 8 16.57 -10.16 -18.06
CA ASN A 8 16.63 -8.81 -18.63
C ASN A 8 17.12 -8.82 -20.09
N GLU A 9 18.07 -9.70 -20.45
CA GLU A 9 18.47 -9.87 -21.84
C GLU A 9 17.31 -10.32 -22.74
N LYS A 10 16.47 -11.24 -22.25
CA LYS A 10 15.23 -11.62 -22.94
C LYS A 10 14.22 -10.46 -23.02
N ILE A 11 14.12 -9.62 -21.99
CA ILE A 11 13.28 -8.40 -21.99
C ILE A 11 13.73 -7.45 -23.10
N HIS A 12 15.03 -7.15 -23.17
CA HIS A 12 15.60 -6.28 -24.21
C HIS A 12 15.35 -6.80 -25.62
N HIS A 13 15.40 -8.13 -25.80
CA HIS A 13 15.09 -8.77 -27.08
C HIS A 13 13.60 -9.06 -27.32
N ARG A 14 12.71 -8.70 -26.40
CA ARG A 14 11.26 -9.00 -26.44
C ARG A 14 10.95 -10.49 -26.65
N ARG A 15 11.74 -11.34 -26.00
CA ARG A 15 11.62 -12.81 -26.00
C ARG A 15 11.25 -13.38 -24.63
N VAL A 16 11.03 -12.53 -23.62
CA VAL A 16 10.54 -12.98 -22.31
C VAL A 16 9.20 -13.66 -22.45
N VAL A 17 9.02 -14.71 -21.66
CA VAL A 17 7.70 -15.27 -21.38
C VAL A 17 7.22 -14.75 -20.03
N VAL A 18 6.24 -13.85 -20.06
CA VAL A 18 5.64 -13.26 -18.85
C VAL A 18 4.25 -13.85 -18.65
N CYS A 19 3.91 -14.19 -17.40
CA CYS A 19 2.56 -14.60 -17.02
C CYS A 19 2.08 -13.75 -15.85
N THR A 20 0.81 -13.37 -15.83
CA THR A 20 0.19 -12.98 -14.56
C THR A 20 0.13 -14.19 -13.62
N VAL A 21 0.07 -13.95 -12.33
CA VAL A 21 0.01 -15.05 -11.34
C VAL A 21 -1.24 -15.93 -11.50
N GLU A 22 -2.35 -15.40 -12.04
CA GLU A 22 -3.53 -16.20 -12.37
C GLU A 22 -3.32 -17.05 -13.64
N GLU A 23 -2.71 -16.49 -14.69
CA GLU A 23 -2.33 -17.24 -15.89
C GLU A 23 -1.35 -18.38 -15.57
N LEU A 24 -0.39 -18.13 -14.67
CA LEU A 24 0.54 -19.15 -14.20
C LEU A 24 -0.21 -20.31 -13.51
N LYS A 25 -1.18 -20.00 -12.64
CA LYS A 25 -1.95 -21.02 -11.91
C LYS A 25 -2.74 -21.91 -12.85
N ALA A 26 -3.37 -21.33 -13.87
CA ALA A 26 -4.03 -22.10 -14.92
C ALA A 26 -3.02 -22.99 -15.64
N ARG A 27 -1.91 -22.41 -16.13
CA ARG A 27 -0.87 -23.15 -16.86
C ARG A 27 -0.29 -24.31 -16.05
N VAL A 28 -0.01 -24.12 -14.76
CA VAL A 28 0.53 -25.18 -13.90
C VAL A 28 -0.44 -26.35 -13.72
N ALA A 29 -1.75 -26.12 -13.74
CA ALA A 29 -2.74 -27.19 -13.72
C ALA A 29 -2.63 -28.09 -14.97
N ASP A 30 -2.17 -27.52 -16.08
CA ASP A 30 -2.11 -28.18 -17.39
C ASP A 30 -0.75 -28.88 -17.60
N ILE A 31 0.35 -28.19 -17.31
CA ILE A 31 1.72 -28.63 -17.67
C ILE A 31 2.60 -28.98 -16.46
N GLY A 32 2.14 -28.72 -15.24
CA GLY A 32 2.89 -28.94 -14.02
C GLY A 32 3.97 -27.88 -13.71
N VAL A 33 4.42 -27.88 -12.45
CA VAL A 33 5.38 -26.90 -11.90
C VAL A 33 6.72 -26.91 -12.64
N THR A 34 7.30 -28.09 -12.84
CA THR A 34 8.62 -28.25 -13.47
C THR A 34 8.66 -27.71 -14.89
N ARG A 35 7.62 -27.95 -15.69
CA ARG A 35 7.57 -27.45 -17.07
C ARG A 35 7.29 -25.95 -17.10
N ALA A 36 6.38 -25.45 -16.26
CA ALA A 36 6.12 -24.01 -16.14
C ALA A 36 7.37 -23.23 -15.72
N ALA A 37 8.19 -23.76 -14.81
CA ALA A 37 9.45 -23.12 -14.38
C ALA A 37 10.51 -23.02 -15.48
N LYS A 38 10.47 -23.92 -16.48
CA LYS A 38 11.36 -23.85 -17.65
C LYS A 38 10.86 -22.82 -18.66
N GLU A 39 9.55 -22.73 -18.86
CA GLU A 39 8.93 -21.92 -19.91
C GLU A 39 8.67 -20.47 -19.51
N VAL A 40 8.32 -20.18 -18.25
CA VAL A 40 7.99 -18.83 -17.77
C VAL A 40 9.24 -18.15 -17.22
N ASP A 41 9.48 -16.89 -17.60
CA ASP A 41 10.60 -16.07 -17.14
C ASP A 41 10.22 -15.16 -15.97
N VAL A 42 9.03 -14.55 -16.03
CA VAL A 42 8.55 -13.59 -15.02
C VAL A 42 7.09 -13.81 -14.70
N ILE A 43 6.74 -13.73 -13.41
CA ILE A 43 5.36 -13.78 -12.92
C ILE A 43 4.97 -12.39 -12.40
N THR A 44 3.91 -11.79 -12.93
CA THR A 44 3.42 -10.49 -12.45
C THR A 44 2.29 -10.64 -11.44
N THR A 45 2.39 -9.86 -10.37
CA THR A 45 1.40 -9.78 -9.29
C THR A 45 0.91 -8.34 -9.15
N GLY A 46 -0.21 -8.14 -8.45
CA GLY A 46 -0.81 -6.82 -8.32
C GLY A 46 -1.76 -6.68 -7.14
N THR A 47 -1.80 -5.48 -6.59
CA THR A 47 -2.83 -5.04 -5.63
C THR A 47 -3.30 -3.63 -5.97
N PHE A 48 -4.54 -3.33 -5.61
CA PHE A 48 -5.09 -1.98 -5.57
C PHE A 48 -5.97 -1.87 -4.33
N GLU A 49 -5.44 -1.25 -3.29
CA GLU A 49 -6.08 -1.22 -1.96
C GLU A 49 -5.76 0.07 -1.20
N PRO A 50 -6.48 0.38 -0.12
CA PRO A 50 -6.19 1.54 0.71
C PRO A 50 -4.84 1.37 1.41
N MET A 51 -3.96 2.35 1.25
CA MET A 51 -2.61 2.37 1.79
C MET A 51 -2.40 3.66 2.60
N GLU A 52 -2.97 3.68 3.81
CA GLU A 52 -2.99 4.87 4.69
C GLU A 52 -1.61 5.43 5.01
N SER A 53 -0.60 4.56 5.16
CA SER A 53 0.77 4.99 5.48
C SER A 53 1.54 5.34 4.20
N SER A 54 0.95 6.25 3.44
CA SER A 54 1.48 6.85 2.22
C SER A 54 1.61 8.36 2.39
N GLY A 55 2.48 8.98 1.61
CA GLY A 55 2.67 10.42 1.63
C GLY A 55 3.59 10.90 0.52
N ALA A 56 3.59 12.20 0.28
CA ALA A 56 4.40 12.83 -0.74
C ALA A 56 5.47 13.73 -0.13
N ILE A 57 6.71 13.55 -0.58
CA ILE A 57 7.76 14.55 -0.39
C ILE A 57 7.65 15.56 -1.54
N ILE A 58 7.66 16.84 -1.17
CA ILE A 58 7.52 17.96 -2.12
C ILE A 58 8.64 18.97 -1.82
N ASN A 59 9.39 19.35 -2.86
CA ASN A 59 10.25 20.52 -2.82
C ASN A 59 9.66 21.60 -3.73
N LEU A 60 9.41 22.78 -3.17
CA LEU A 60 8.75 23.88 -3.89
C LEU A 60 9.72 24.73 -4.70
N GLY A 61 11.02 24.65 -4.42
CA GLY A 61 11.98 25.69 -4.81
C GLY A 61 11.84 26.96 -3.97
N HIS A 62 12.90 27.77 -3.96
CA HIS A 62 12.87 29.04 -3.26
C HIS A 62 12.04 30.08 -4.02
N THR A 63 11.32 30.88 -3.26
CA THR A 63 10.74 32.15 -3.70
C THR A 63 11.83 33.22 -3.80
N ASP A 64 11.51 34.36 -4.41
CA ASP A 64 12.37 35.54 -4.42
C ASP A 64 11.62 36.75 -3.81
N PRO A 65 12.02 37.29 -2.64
CA PRO A 65 13.13 36.80 -1.82
C PRO A 65 12.83 35.46 -1.14
N PRO A 66 13.86 34.70 -0.69
CA PRO A 66 13.72 33.33 -0.21
C PRO A 66 12.95 33.21 1.11
N ILE A 67 12.31 32.06 1.30
CA ILE A 67 11.51 31.70 2.47
C ILE A 67 12.07 30.46 3.18
N LYS A 68 11.98 30.46 4.51
CA LYS A 68 12.18 29.29 5.38
C LYS A 68 10.84 28.87 5.97
N ILE A 69 10.16 27.97 5.29
CA ILE A 69 8.81 27.54 5.63
C ILE A 69 8.82 26.85 7.00
N ARG A 70 7.89 27.24 7.88
CA ARG A 70 7.63 26.60 9.17
C ARG A 70 6.24 25.98 9.25
N LYS A 71 5.29 26.54 8.51
CA LYS A 71 3.96 25.96 8.32
C LYS A 71 3.57 26.09 6.86
N CYS A 72 2.94 25.06 6.32
CA CYS A 72 2.46 25.03 4.96
C CYS A 72 1.13 24.31 4.90
N TRP A 73 0.24 24.77 4.03
CA TRP A 73 -1.02 24.14 3.70
C TRP A 73 -1.15 24.04 2.18
N LEU A 74 -1.63 22.88 1.72
CA LEU A 74 -1.94 22.57 0.33
C LEU A 74 -3.45 22.28 0.24
N ASP A 75 -4.21 23.14 -0.42
CA ASP A 75 -5.69 23.18 -0.36
C ASP A 75 -6.23 23.10 1.08
N GLY A 76 -5.62 23.84 2.01
CA GLY A 76 -6.00 23.81 3.42
C GLY A 76 -5.57 22.55 4.19
N VAL A 77 -4.95 21.57 3.54
CA VAL A 77 -4.37 20.40 4.20
C VAL A 77 -2.95 20.72 4.70
N PRO A 78 -2.67 20.64 6.00
CA PRO A 78 -1.32 20.86 6.51
C PRO A 78 -0.28 19.93 5.88
N ALA A 79 0.90 20.47 5.57
CA ALA A 79 2.07 19.69 5.19
C ALA A 79 3.18 19.90 6.23
N TYR A 80 3.86 18.82 6.60
CA TYR A 80 4.98 18.88 7.53
C TYR A 80 6.16 19.63 6.90
N ALA A 81 6.60 20.72 7.53
CA ALA A 81 7.66 21.60 7.03
C ALA A 81 8.92 21.58 7.91
N GLY A 82 9.15 20.49 8.66
CA GLY A 82 10.32 20.35 9.53
C GLY A 82 11.62 19.97 8.82
N PHE A 83 11.63 19.96 7.48
CA PHE A 83 12.79 19.67 6.65
C PHE A 83 13.60 20.94 6.32
N GLY A 84 14.35 20.91 5.21
CA GLY A 84 14.97 22.09 4.63
C GLY A 84 13.96 23.19 4.32
N ALA A 85 14.45 24.38 3.99
CA ALA A 85 13.67 25.62 3.99
C ALA A 85 12.40 25.60 3.13
N VAL A 86 12.34 24.76 2.09
CA VAL A 86 11.20 24.63 1.17
C VAL A 86 10.82 23.17 0.88
N ASP A 87 11.22 22.27 1.78
CA ASP A 87 10.91 20.84 1.74
C ASP A 87 9.71 20.51 2.62
N LEU A 88 8.79 19.71 2.10
CA LEU A 88 7.54 19.35 2.74
C LEU A 88 7.30 17.85 2.69
N TYR A 89 6.56 17.34 3.67
CA TYR A 89 5.93 16.03 3.61
C TYR A 89 4.43 16.13 3.86
N LEU A 90 3.64 15.71 2.87
CA LEU A 90 2.19 15.65 2.94
C LEU A 90 1.75 14.20 3.18
N GLY A 91 1.23 13.91 4.37
CA GLY A 91 0.68 12.59 4.69
C GLY A 91 -0.69 12.37 4.05
N ALA A 92 -0.94 11.19 3.48
CA ALA A 92 -2.20 10.86 2.81
C ALA A 92 -3.44 11.00 3.72
N THR A 93 -3.29 10.67 5.00
CA THR A 93 -4.38 10.73 6.00
C THR A 93 -4.52 12.09 6.67
N GLN A 94 -3.68 13.08 6.32
CA GLN A 94 -3.76 14.40 6.92
C GLN A 94 -5.06 15.08 6.50
N MET A 95 -5.89 15.44 7.46
CA MET A 95 -7.15 16.13 7.20
C MET A 95 -6.92 17.62 6.99
N VAL A 96 -7.86 18.27 6.30
CA VAL A 96 -7.94 19.73 6.19
C VAL A 96 -7.98 20.35 7.59
N ASP A 97 -7.24 21.43 7.77
CA ASP A 97 -7.22 22.20 9.02
C ASP A 97 -8.24 23.34 8.93
N TYR A 98 -9.43 23.12 9.49
CA TYR A 98 -10.55 24.08 9.52
C TYR A 98 -10.34 25.28 10.44
N THR A 99 -9.27 25.30 11.25
CA THR A 99 -9.07 26.38 12.22
C THR A 99 -8.57 27.68 11.57
N ASP A 100 -8.15 27.61 10.30
CA ASP A 100 -7.45 28.70 9.60
C ASP A 100 -7.94 28.91 8.15
N VAL A 101 -9.03 28.22 7.77
CA VAL A 101 -9.77 28.45 6.52
C VAL A 101 -10.98 29.32 6.90
N GLY A 102 -11.24 30.42 6.18
CA GLY A 102 -12.45 31.23 6.37
C GLY A 102 -13.74 30.45 6.03
N ASP A 103 -14.81 31.15 5.65
CA ASP A 103 -16.07 30.50 5.26
C ASP A 103 -15.84 29.43 4.18
N VAL A 104 -16.02 28.16 4.56
CA VAL A 104 -15.85 27.01 3.67
C VAL A 104 -17.10 26.86 2.80
N PRO A 105 -17.00 26.88 1.46
CA PRO A 105 -18.11 26.55 0.58
C PRO A 105 -18.42 25.05 0.71
N ASP A 106 -19.68 24.72 0.99
CA ASP A 106 -20.25 23.38 1.21
C ASP A 106 -19.50 22.49 2.22
N ALA A 107 -20.01 22.48 3.46
CA ALA A 107 -19.36 21.90 4.62
C ALA A 107 -19.23 20.36 4.60
N GLU A 108 -19.90 19.62 3.71
CA GLU A 108 -19.81 18.15 3.66
C GLU A 108 -18.70 17.64 2.73
N GLU A 109 -18.60 18.11 1.48
CA GLU A 109 -17.53 17.68 0.55
C GLU A 109 -16.14 18.11 1.03
N SER A 110 -16.03 19.27 1.68
CA SER A 110 -14.78 19.71 2.28
C SER A 110 -14.32 18.76 3.40
N ARG A 111 -15.25 18.25 4.23
CA ARG A 111 -14.99 17.35 5.38
C ARG A 111 -14.43 15.98 5.00
N GLU A 112 -14.66 15.53 3.78
CA GLU A 112 -14.18 14.24 3.28
C GLU A 112 -12.83 14.35 2.54
N ARG A 113 -12.28 15.58 2.41
CA ARG A 113 -11.00 15.83 1.74
C ARG A 113 -9.81 15.75 2.72
N GLY A 114 -8.65 15.40 2.19
CA GLY A 114 -7.40 15.25 2.95
C GLY A 114 -6.19 15.11 2.04
N GLY A 115 -5.02 14.82 2.61
CA GLY A 115 -3.75 14.82 1.89
C GLY A 115 -3.70 13.88 0.69
N ALA A 116 -4.39 12.72 0.76
CA ALA A 116 -4.50 11.79 -0.34
C ALA A 116 -5.17 12.40 -1.59
N HIS A 117 -6.18 13.25 -1.39
CA HIS A 117 -6.88 13.94 -2.47
C HIS A 117 -6.00 15.03 -3.11
N VAL A 118 -5.23 15.76 -2.29
CA VAL A 118 -4.24 16.73 -2.79
C VAL A 118 -3.14 16.02 -3.58
N ILE A 119 -2.67 14.85 -3.12
CA ILE A 119 -1.71 14.02 -3.84
C ILE A 119 -2.29 13.56 -5.19
N GLU A 120 -3.51 13.03 -5.21
CA GLU A 120 -4.21 12.64 -6.45
C GLU A 120 -4.34 13.83 -7.42
N ASP A 121 -4.74 15.00 -6.93
CA ASP A 121 -4.93 16.19 -7.75
C ASP A 121 -3.62 16.69 -8.34
N LEU A 122 -2.53 16.71 -7.56
CA LEU A 122 -1.19 17.00 -8.09
C LEU A 122 -0.76 15.97 -9.14
N ILE A 123 -0.98 14.67 -8.91
CA ILE A 123 -0.65 13.61 -9.90
C ILE A 123 -1.46 13.79 -11.19
N ALA A 124 -2.74 14.15 -11.07
CA ALA A 124 -3.63 14.49 -12.18
C ALA A 124 -3.27 15.81 -12.89
N GLY A 125 -2.30 16.57 -12.35
CA GLY A 125 -1.86 17.85 -12.91
C GLY A 125 -2.82 19.01 -12.63
N LYS A 126 -3.74 18.85 -11.68
CA LYS A 126 -4.66 19.91 -11.26
C LYS A 126 -3.93 20.98 -10.42
N PRO A 127 -4.42 22.23 -10.43
CA PRO A 127 -3.93 23.28 -9.55
C PRO A 127 -4.27 22.98 -8.08
N VAL A 128 -3.33 23.28 -7.19
CA VAL A 128 -3.47 23.20 -5.74
C VAL A 128 -3.03 24.52 -5.12
N GLN A 129 -3.86 25.08 -4.25
CA GLN A 129 -3.55 26.31 -3.52
C GLN A 129 -2.51 26.03 -2.45
N LEU A 130 -1.46 26.83 -2.44
CA LEU A 130 -0.39 26.77 -1.46
C LEU A 130 -0.43 28.02 -0.58
N ARG A 131 -0.44 27.83 0.73
CA ARG A 131 -0.23 28.88 1.72
C ARG A 131 0.90 28.46 2.64
N SER A 132 1.83 29.37 2.92
CA SER A 132 2.96 29.09 3.79
C SER A 132 3.33 30.28 4.66
N LEU A 133 3.79 29.95 5.88
CA LEU A 133 4.34 30.89 6.84
C LEU A 133 5.81 30.56 7.06
N GLY A 134 6.65 31.58 6.88
CA GLY A 134 8.09 31.52 6.99
C GLY A 134 8.59 32.01 8.35
N GLN A 135 9.75 31.50 8.76
CA GLN A 135 10.55 32.12 9.82
C GLN A 135 11.48 33.16 9.20
N ILE A 136 11.29 34.43 9.55
CA ILE A 136 12.14 35.53 9.09
C ILE A 136 13.54 35.39 9.71
N THR A 137 14.55 35.45 8.84
CA THR A 137 15.97 35.49 9.19
C THR A 137 16.72 36.27 8.09
N ASP A 138 17.99 36.60 8.29
CA ASP A 138 18.80 37.29 7.27
C ASP A 138 18.91 36.51 5.95
N CYS A 139 18.97 35.18 6.00
CA CYS A 139 19.00 34.32 4.81
C CYS A 139 17.63 34.12 4.16
N TYR A 140 16.55 34.39 4.89
CA TYR A 140 15.17 34.08 4.49
C TYR A 140 14.23 35.21 4.96
N PRO A 141 14.21 36.36 4.26
CA PRO A 141 13.49 37.54 4.75
C PRO A 141 11.98 37.45 4.50
N ARG A 142 11.51 36.52 3.64
CA ARG A 142 10.08 36.37 3.34
C ARG A 142 9.32 35.74 4.51
N ALA A 143 8.32 36.46 5.02
CA ALA A 143 7.48 36.04 6.14
C ALA A 143 6.33 35.09 5.74
N SER A 144 5.78 35.23 4.53
CA SER A 144 4.68 34.42 4.03
C SER A 144 4.72 34.30 2.51
N PHE A 145 4.07 33.27 1.99
CA PHE A 145 3.91 33.06 0.56
C PHE A 145 2.62 32.30 0.26
N GLU A 146 1.84 32.83 -0.68
CA GLU A 146 0.62 32.23 -1.20
C GLU A 146 0.70 32.19 -2.72
N THR A 147 0.35 31.04 -3.30
CA THR A 147 0.34 30.84 -4.76
C THR A 147 -0.48 29.61 -5.12
N THR A 148 -0.59 29.33 -6.42
CA THR A 148 -1.10 28.07 -6.96
C THR A 148 0.05 27.25 -7.51
N ILE A 149 0.13 25.97 -7.16
CA ILE A 149 1.11 25.03 -7.70
C ILE A 149 0.44 23.92 -8.51
N THR A 150 1.21 23.28 -9.39
CA THR A 150 0.84 22.07 -10.11
C THR A 150 2.03 21.11 -10.12
N ARG A 151 1.81 19.87 -10.60
CA ARG A 151 2.87 18.88 -10.88
C ARG A 151 4.08 19.45 -11.66
N LYS A 152 3.84 20.43 -12.53
CA LYS A 152 4.85 21.02 -13.42
C LYS A 152 5.63 22.15 -12.76
N THR A 153 5.08 22.78 -11.73
CA THR A 153 5.66 23.98 -11.09
C THR A 153 6.33 23.67 -9.75
N ILE A 154 6.42 22.40 -9.35
CA ILE A 154 7.16 21.91 -8.18
C ILE A 154 8.41 21.17 -8.64
N ASN A 155 9.52 21.30 -7.89
CA ASN A 155 10.81 20.74 -8.30
C ASN A 155 10.84 19.21 -8.14
N GLN A 156 10.70 18.75 -6.89
CA GLN A 156 10.60 17.33 -6.55
C GLN A 156 9.19 17.04 -6.07
N PHE A 157 8.63 15.94 -6.56
CA PHE A 157 7.35 15.41 -6.10
C PHE A 157 7.38 13.89 -6.27
N TYR A 158 7.53 13.19 -5.15
CA TYR A 158 7.60 11.74 -5.13
C TYR A 158 6.88 11.19 -3.93
N LEU A 159 6.31 10.00 -4.08
CA LEU A 159 5.72 9.29 -2.95
C LEU A 159 6.82 8.62 -2.15
N TYR A 160 6.79 8.83 -0.84
CA TYR A 160 7.51 8.01 0.11
C TYR A 160 6.50 7.43 1.08
N ASN A 161 6.27 6.13 0.96
CA ASN A 161 5.23 5.43 1.67
C ASN A 161 5.90 4.53 2.71
N PRO A 162 5.97 4.95 3.99
CA PRO A 162 6.68 4.19 5.01
C PRO A 162 6.05 2.82 5.30
N ARG A 163 4.81 2.55 4.88
CA ARG A 163 4.22 1.21 4.96
C ARG A 163 3.11 0.98 3.95
N ASN A 164 3.38 0.08 3.02
CA ASN A 164 2.46 -0.46 2.02
C ASN A 164 2.60 -1.99 1.99
N LEU A 165 1.86 -2.65 1.09
CA LEU A 165 1.92 -4.08 0.80
C LEU A 165 2.02 -4.96 2.05
N TYR A 166 0.90 -5.08 2.77
CA TYR A 166 0.80 -6.08 3.83
C TYR A 166 0.84 -7.49 3.23
N GLN A 167 1.68 -8.35 3.79
CA GLN A 167 1.81 -9.72 3.32
C GLN A 167 0.54 -10.54 3.53
N ASN A 168 -0.12 -10.33 4.66
CA ASN A 168 -1.49 -10.76 4.88
C ASN A 168 -2.14 -9.75 5.83
N PHE A 169 -3.43 -9.89 6.08
CA PHE A 169 -4.20 -8.93 6.86
C PHE A 169 -5.17 -9.63 7.81
N ILE A 170 -6.22 -8.91 8.20
CA ILE A 170 -7.28 -9.38 9.08
C ILE A 170 -8.65 -9.18 8.42
N VAL A 171 -9.66 -9.84 8.99
CA VAL A 171 -11.08 -9.60 8.70
C VAL A 171 -11.69 -8.90 9.90
N GLY A 172 -12.16 -7.67 9.74
CA GLY A 172 -12.81 -6.90 10.81
C GLY A 172 -14.30 -7.20 10.89
N VAL A 173 -14.78 -7.44 12.11
CA VAL A 173 -16.20 -7.58 12.45
C VAL A 173 -16.52 -6.77 13.71
N ASN A 174 -17.81 -6.64 14.02
CA ASN A 174 -18.28 -5.91 15.19
C ASN A 174 -19.33 -6.74 15.94
N GLY A 175 -18.91 -7.35 17.05
CA GLY A 175 -19.79 -8.09 17.97
C GLY A 175 -20.65 -7.20 18.88
N GLY A 176 -20.38 -5.89 18.92
CA GLY A 176 -21.06 -4.93 19.77
C GLY A 176 -22.44 -4.51 19.28
N ASP A 177 -23.05 -3.55 19.97
CA ASP A 177 -24.42 -3.09 19.76
C ASP A 177 -24.56 -1.80 18.94
N ARG A 178 -23.46 -1.04 18.81
CA ARG A 178 -23.37 0.20 18.02
C ARG A 178 -22.48 0.08 16.77
N PRO A 179 -22.70 0.89 15.72
CA PRO A 179 -21.77 0.97 14.58
C PRO A 179 -20.37 1.41 15.00
N LEU A 180 -19.36 0.87 14.32
CA LEU A 180 -17.96 1.28 14.43
C LEU A 180 -17.49 1.86 13.09
N PHE A 181 -16.72 2.94 13.15
CA PHE A 181 -16.08 3.56 12.00
C PHE A 181 -14.57 3.34 12.13
N THR A 182 -13.97 2.67 11.16
CA THR A 182 -12.61 2.13 11.26
C THR A 182 -11.84 2.34 9.97
N TYR A 183 -10.53 2.03 9.97
CA TYR A 183 -9.72 1.94 8.76
C TYR A 183 -10.21 0.88 7.76
N LEU A 184 -11.08 -0.03 8.21
CA LEU A 184 -11.78 -0.98 7.34
C LEU A 184 -13.11 -0.43 6.81
N GLY A 185 -13.43 0.83 7.06
CA GLY A 185 -14.76 1.38 6.86
C GLY A 185 -15.76 0.99 7.97
N PRO A 186 -17.08 1.14 7.71
CA PRO A 186 -18.11 0.89 8.71
C PRO A 186 -18.29 -0.60 9.04
N LEU A 187 -18.17 -0.95 10.33
CA LEU A 187 -18.52 -2.26 10.86
C LEU A 187 -19.84 -2.16 11.64
N GLN A 188 -20.86 -2.84 11.13
CA GLN A 188 -22.22 -2.84 11.62
C GLN A 188 -22.37 -3.75 12.84
N PRO A 189 -23.19 -3.34 13.83
CA PRO A 189 -23.31 -4.07 15.09
C PRO A 189 -23.86 -5.50 14.91
N ARG A 190 -23.64 -6.33 15.92
CA ARG A 190 -24.15 -7.71 16.04
C ARG A 190 -23.74 -8.60 14.86
N LEU A 191 -22.49 -8.46 14.40
CA LEU A 191 -21.89 -9.22 13.31
C LEU A 191 -22.66 -9.06 11.98
N ALA A 192 -23.22 -7.88 11.70
CA ALA A 192 -24.02 -7.66 10.49
C ALA A 192 -23.19 -7.57 9.20
N ASN A 193 -21.90 -7.29 9.29
CA ASN A 193 -20.95 -7.39 8.18
C ASN A 193 -19.54 -7.77 8.64
N ALA A 194 -18.74 -8.22 7.69
CA ALA A 194 -17.31 -8.44 7.79
C ALA A 194 -16.61 -7.70 6.65
N VAL A 195 -15.48 -7.06 6.95
CA VAL A 195 -14.69 -6.33 5.95
C VAL A 195 -13.24 -6.77 6.00
N TYR A 196 -12.61 -6.93 4.83
CA TYR A 196 -11.21 -7.35 4.74
C TYR A 196 -10.46 -6.55 3.66
N SER A 197 -9.14 -6.52 3.77
CA SER A 197 -8.23 -6.04 2.71
C SER A 197 -7.27 -7.16 2.30
N SER A 198 -6.55 -6.99 1.19
CA SER A 198 -5.78 -7.97 0.41
C SER A 198 -6.53 -8.56 -0.79
N SER A 199 -5.79 -8.69 -1.90
CA SER A 199 -6.24 -9.36 -3.13
C SER A 199 -6.16 -10.90 -3.04
N GLY A 200 -5.72 -11.44 -1.90
CA GLY A 200 -5.60 -12.89 -1.65
C GLY A 200 -4.53 -13.49 -2.53
N ALA A 201 -4.86 -14.54 -3.27
CA ALA A 201 -3.93 -15.30 -4.09
C ALA A 201 -3.20 -14.48 -5.19
N ILE A 202 -3.66 -13.26 -5.51
CA ILE A 202 -3.02 -12.35 -6.49
C ILE A 202 -1.96 -11.47 -5.81
N SER A 203 -2.00 -11.34 -4.48
CA SER A 203 -1.15 -10.43 -3.71
C SER A 203 0.33 -10.79 -3.87
N PRO A 204 1.21 -9.80 -4.11
CA PRO A 204 2.64 -10.04 -4.32
C PRO A 204 3.29 -10.92 -3.25
N LEU A 205 3.14 -10.54 -1.99
CA LEU A 205 3.92 -11.14 -0.88
C LEU A 205 3.37 -12.49 -0.40
N LEU A 206 2.17 -12.87 -0.82
CA LEU A 206 1.64 -14.22 -0.61
C LEU A 206 2.24 -15.21 -1.62
N ASN A 207 2.71 -14.72 -2.77
CA ASN A 207 3.38 -15.51 -3.80
C ASN A 207 4.93 -15.52 -3.62
N ASP A 208 5.47 -14.66 -2.75
CA ASP A 208 6.84 -14.75 -2.19
C ASP A 208 6.79 -14.81 -0.66
N PRO A 209 6.28 -15.92 -0.07
CA PRO A 209 5.93 -16.00 1.35
C PRO A 209 7.12 -15.82 2.29
N ASP A 210 8.34 -16.16 1.85
CA ASP A 210 9.56 -16.07 2.63
C ASP A 210 10.44 -14.84 2.23
N LEU A 211 9.93 -13.94 1.38
CA LEU A 211 10.62 -12.71 0.90
C LEU A 211 11.99 -13.00 0.27
N LYS A 212 12.08 -14.05 -0.55
CA LYS A 212 13.36 -14.48 -1.16
C LYS A 212 13.65 -13.79 -2.49
N LEU A 213 12.62 -13.27 -3.18
CA LEU A 213 12.74 -12.74 -4.53
C LEU A 213 12.86 -11.23 -4.56
N ILE A 214 12.38 -10.56 -3.52
CA ILE A 214 12.37 -9.11 -3.41
C ILE A 214 13.25 -8.64 -2.25
N GLY A 215 13.70 -7.39 -2.36
CA GLY A 215 14.53 -6.75 -1.36
C GLY A 215 14.57 -5.24 -1.56
N ILE A 216 15.42 -4.58 -0.79
CA ILE A 216 15.71 -3.15 -0.98
C ILE A 216 16.27 -2.97 -2.39
N GLY A 217 15.76 -1.97 -3.13
CA GLY A 217 16.16 -1.70 -4.51
C GLY A 217 15.43 -2.52 -5.58
N SER A 218 14.56 -3.47 -5.21
CA SER A 218 13.70 -4.14 -6.20
C SER A 218 12.78 -3.13 -6.88
N GLN A 219 12.83 -3.09 -8.22
CA GLN A 219 12.03 -2.23 -9.07
C GLN A 219 10.60 -2.76 -9.15
N ILE A 220 9.62 -1.87 -9.02
CA ILE A 220 8.19 -2.22 -8.96
C ILE A 220 7.36 -1.26 -9.81
N PHE A 221 6.15 -1.70 -10.15
CA PHE A 221 5.08 -0.81 -10.61
C PHE A 221 4.47 -0.12 -9.38
N LEU A 222 4.47 1.22 -9.36
CA LEU A 222 3.91 2.01 -8.26
C LEU A 222 3.09 3.17 -8.82
N GLY A 223 1.78 3.13 -8.62
CA GLY A 223 0.89 4.23 -9.00
C GLY A 223 0.88 4.55 -10.51
N GLY A 224 1.18 3.59 -11.38
CA GLY A 224 1.31 3.86 -12.82
C GLY A 224 2.65 4.42 -13.27
N GLY A 225 3.64 4.48 -12.38
CA GLY A 225 5.03 4.80 -12.69
C GLY A 225 5.99 3.71 -12.20
N ILE A 226 7.29 3.98 -12.34
CA ILE A 226 8.34 3.14 -11.76
C ILE A 226 8.54 3.55 -10.30
N GLY A 227 8.58 2.56 -9.42
CA GLY A 227 8.96 2.73 -8.02
C GLY A 227 9.97 1.66 -7.59
N TYR A 228 10.36 1.74 -6.32
CA TYR A 228 11.31 0.82 -5.70
C TYR A 228 10.86 0.48 -4.28
N ILE A 229 11.24 -0.71 -3.83
CA ILE A 229 11.22 -1.05 -2.41
C ILE A 229 12.38 -0.30 -1.74
N ALA A 230 12.03 0.65 -0.88
CA ALA A 230 13.01 1.49 -0.18
C ALA A 230 13.54 0.83 1.09
N TRP A 231 12.68 0.08 1.80
CA TRP A 231 13.00 -0.55 3.08
C TRP A 231 11.94 -1.58 3.51
N GLU A 232 12.11 -2.21 4.67
CA GLU A 232 10.99 -2.84 5.38
C GLU A 232 9.95 -1.76 5.76
N GLY A 233 8.68 -2.08 5.66
CA GLY A 233 7.63 -1.14 6.05
C GLY A 233 7.57 -0.92 7.56
N THR A 234 6.97 0.17 8.01
CA THR A 234 6.57 0.27 9.42
C THR A 234 5.57 -0.84 9.77
N GLN A 235 5.56 -1.28 11.03
CA GLN A 235 4.81 -2.46 11.48
C GLN A 235 5.19 -3.79 10.78
N HIS A 236 6.37 -3.87 10.14
CA HIS A 236 6.88 -5.11 9.57
C HIS A 236 7.08 -6.17 10.67
N PHE A 237 6.30 -7.26 10.61
CA PHE A 237 6.28 -8.30 11.63
C PHE A 237 6.28 -9.72 11.03
N PRO A 238 7.40 -10.18 10.45
CA PRO A 238 7.49 -11.38 9.62
C PRO A 238 7.42 -12.70 10.42
N LEU A 239 7.66 -12.65 11.74
CA LEU A 239 7.64 -13.79 12.66
C LEU A 239 6.21 -14.21 13.08
N GLN A 240 5.26 -14.15 12.14
CA GLN A 240 3.91 -14.64 12.33
C GLN A 240 3.82 -16.17 12.25
N LYS A 241 2.78 -16.73 12.85
CA LYS A 241 2.39 -18.13 12.61
C LYS A 241 2.12 -18.32 11.11
N ARG A 242 2.65 -19.40 10.54
CA ARG A 242 2.53 -19.73 9.11
C ARG A 242 1.83 -21.07 8.91
N LEU A 243 1.16 -21.20 7.77
CA LEU A 243 0.59 -22.45 7.27
C LEU A 243 1.68 -23.35 6.65
N PRO A 244 1.40 -24.63 6.34
CA PRO A 244 2.35 -25.52 5.66
C PRO A 244 2.84 -24.98 4.30
N ASN A 245 2.02 -24.18 3.60
CA ASN A 245 2.37 -23.49 2.37
C ASN A 245 3.20 -22.19 2.60
N ARG A 246 3.71 -21.98 3.81
CA ARG A 246 4.55 -20.84 4.24
C ARG A 246 3.84 -19.50 4.34
N THR A 247 2.61 -19.36 3.86
CA THR A 247 1.85 -18.11 4.00
C THR A 247 1.54 -17.81 5.48
N PRO A 248 1.64 -16.54 5.91
CA PRO A 248 1.33 -16.18 7.29
C PRO A 248 -0.18 -16.20 7.54
N VAL A 249 -0.58 -16.50 8.77
CA VAL A 249 -2.01 -16.57 9.16
C VAL A 249 -2.64 -15.18 9.31
N GLY A 250 -1.86 -14.16 9.66
CA GLY A 250 -2.33 -12.78 9.87
C GLY A 250 -1.29 -11.74 9.45
N PRO A 251 -1.41 -10.47 9.89
CA PRO A 251 -0.52 -9.38 9.48
C PRO A 251 0.95 -9.69 9.74
N ALA A 252 1.75 -9.72 8.67
CA ALA A 252 3.14 -10.12 8.72
C ALA A 252 4.08 -9.05 8.15
N ALA A 253 4.80 -9.35 7.08
CA ALA A 253 5.68 -8.40 6.43
C ALA A 253 4.91 -7.21 5.79
N THR A 254 5.54 -6.04 5.80
CA THR A 254 5.14 -4.84 5.06
C THR A 254 6.37 -4.26 4.35
N LEU A 255 6.15 -3.40 3.36
CA LEU A 255 7.22 -2.76 2.58
C LEU A 255 7.12 -1.23 2.64
N ALA A 256 8.26 -0.55 2.72
CA ALA A 256 8.34 0.88 2.46
C ALA A 256 8.62 1.09 0.97
N LEU A 257 7.83 1.94 0.31
CA LEU A 257 7.89 2.14 -1.13
C LEU A 257 8.25 3.59 -1.46
N ILE A 258 9.02 3.79 -2.53
CA ILE A 258 9.36 5.12 -3.06
C ILE A 258 9.16 5.15 -4.57
N GLY A 259 8.65 6.25 -5.11
CA GLY A 259 8.55 6.42 -6.56
C GLY A 259 8.19 7.83 -7.00
N ASP A 260 8.61 8.20 -8.20
CA ASP A 260 8.40 9.53 -8.76
C ASP A 260 6.91 9.77 -9.09
N ALA A 261 6.27 10.64 -8.33
CA ALA A 261 4.86 10.94 -8.47
C ALA A 261 4.56 11.73 -9.76
N LYS A 262 5.58 12.33 -10.38
CA LYS A 262 5.42 13.00 -11.68
C LYS A 262 5.17 12.03 -12.83
N GLN A 263 5.58 10.76 -12.68
CA GLN A 263 5.37 9.69 -13.65
C GLN A 263 4.08 8.90 -13.39
N MET A 264 3.47 9.07 -12.22
CA MET A 264 2.27 8.33 -11.82
C MET A 264 1.03 8.78 -12.60
N ASN A 265 0.03 7.90 -12.62
CA ASN A 265 -1.25 8.10 -13.26
C ASN A 265 -2.36 8.15 -12.20
N PRO A 266 -3.27 9.14 -12.22
CA PRO A 266 -4.34 9.24 -11.23
C PRO A 266 -5.28 8.02 -11.22
N LYS A 267 -5.39 7.24 -12.32
CA LYS A 267 -6.09 5.95 -12.32
C LYS A 267 -5.61 5.01 -11.20
N TRP A 268 -4.31 5.06 -10.89
CA TRP A 268 -3.63 4.17 -9.96
C TRP A 268 -3.32 4.79 -8.60
N VAL A 269 -3.63 6.07 -8.42
CA VAL A 269 -3.42 6.82 -7.18
C VAL A 269 -4.66 7.66 -6.90
N ARG A 270 -5.56 7.16 -6.05
CA ARG A 270 -6.87 7.77 -5.79
C ARG A 270 -7.03 8.12 -4.32
N GLY A 271 -7.36 9.37 -4.02
CA GLY A 271 -7.85 9.76 -2.71
C GLY A 271 -9.17 9.04 -2.42
N CYS A 272 -9.33 8.61 -1.18
CA CYS A 272 -10.59 8.09 -0.68
C CYS A 272 -10.84 8.56 0.75
N TYR A 273 -12.08 8.40 1.22
CA TYR A 273 -12.49 8.76 2.57
C TYR A 273 -13.29 7.63 3.20
N PHE A 274 -12.88 7.23 4.40
CA PHE A 274 -13.65 6.32 5.23
C PHE A 274 -14.50 7.13 6.20
N LYS A 275 -15.83 7.04 6.05
CA LYS A 275 -16.79 7.78 6.87
C LYS A 275 -16.44 7.73 8.36
N ASN A 276 -16.28 8.90 8.98
CA ASN A 276 -15.93 9.09 10.39
C ASN A 276 -14.61 8.44 10.85
N TYR A 277 -13.77 8.00 9.92
CA TYR A 277 -12.41 7.54 10.20
C TYR A 277 -11.37 8.50 9.62
N GLY A 278 -11.49 8.87 8.34
CA GLY A 278 -10.61 9.86 7.72
C GLY A 278 -10.23 9.54 6.27
N ALA A 279 -9.41 10.42 5.69
CA ALA A 279 -8.87 10.25 4.34
C ALA A 279 -7.83 9.11 4.28
N SER A 280 -7.72 8.49 3.11
CA SER A 280 -6.72 7.46 2.79
C SER A 280 -6.41 7.50 1.29
N LEU A 281 -5.40 6.74 0.86
CA LEU A 281 -4.96 6.68 -0.53
C LEU A 281 -5.09 5.25 -1.07
N MET A 282 -5.96 5.04 -2.06
CA MET A 282 -5.97 3.82 -2.85
C MET A 282 -4.78 3.83 -3.82
N LEU A 283 -3.97 2.79 -3.77
CA LEU A 283 -2.71 2.75 -4.52
C LEU A 283 -2.53 1.42 -5.26
N GLY A 284 -2.24 1.51 -6.55
CA GLY A 284 -1.86 0.37 -7.38
C GLY A 284 -0.38 0.03 -7.21
N VAL A 285 -0.09 -1.21 -6.80
CA VAL A 285 1.28 -1.72 -6.67
C VAL A 285 1.40 -3.09 -7.33
N GLY A 286 2.37 -3.22 -8.24
CA GLY A 286 2.67 -4.45 -8.94
C GLY A 286 4.12 -4.87 -8.72
N ILE A 287 4.33 -6.16 -8.43
CA ILE A 287 5.66 -6.73 -8.25
C ILE A 287 5.88 -7.84 -9.28
N PRO A 288 6.96 -7.76 -10.07
CA PRO A 288 7.40 -8.87 -10.88
C PRO A 288 8.24 -9.84 -10.06
N LEU A 289 7.91 -11.12 -10.14
CA LEU A 289 8.62 -12.22 -9.47
C LEU A 289 9.43 -12.98 -10.52
N PRO A 290 10.77 -12.89 -10.52
CA PRO A 290 11.60 -13.62 -11.48
C PRO A 290 11.54 -15.13 -11.20
N VAL A 291 11.34 -15.93 -12.25
CA VAL A 291 11.34 -17.39 -12.14
C VAL A 291 12.78 -17.90 -12.17
N LEU A 292 13.42 -17.88 -11.00
CA LEU A 292 14.81 -18.32 -10.82
C LEU A 292 14.92 -19.84 -10.57
N SER A 293 13.83 -20.46 -10.07
CA SER A 293 13.76 -21.88 -9.72
C SER A 293 12.31 -22.42 -9.75
N GLU A 294 12.17 -23.75 -9.65
CA GLU A 294 10.85 -24.40 -9.50
C GLU A 294 10.13 -24.02 -8.20
N GLU A 295 10.89 -23.66 -7.15
CA GLU A 295 10.33 -23.21 -5.86
C GLU A 295 9.51 -21.93 -6.04
N VAL A 296 9.94 -21.01 -6.91
CA VAL A 296 9.20 -19.78 -7.22
C VAL A 296 7.81 -20.10 -7.78
N VAL A 297 7.75 -20.99 -8.77
CA VAL A 297 6.48 -21.41 -9.37
C VAL A 297 5.60 -22.11 -8.34
N LYS A 298 6.18 -22.97 -7.51
CA LYS A 298 5.44 -23.65 -6.43
C LYS A 298 4.79 -22.64 -5.48
N HIS A 299 5.51 -21.63 -5.00
CA HIS A 299 4.93 -20.60 -4.13
C HIS A 299 3.86 -19.77 -4.85
N CYS A 300 4.06 -19.46 -6.13
CA CYS A 300 3.11 -18.72 -6.95
C CYS A 300 1.84 -19.50 -7.32
N THR A 301 1.72 -20.78 -6.93
CA THR A 301 0.52 -21.61 -7.18
C THR A 301 -0.49 -21.60 -6.03
N VAL A 302 -0.21 -20.85 -4.95
CA VAL A 302 -1.12 -20.74 -3.80
C VAL A 302 -2.51 -20.25 -4.24
N GLN A 303 -3.57 -20.91 -3.77
CA GLN A 303 -4.95 -20.54 -4.09
C GLN A 303 -5.62 -19.85 -2.90
N ASP A 304 -6.72 -19.14 -3.16
CA ASP A 304 -7.46 -18.43 -2.10
C ASP A 304 -8.00 -19.37 -1.00
N LYS A 305 -8.21 -20.66 -1.32
CA LYS A 305 -8.61 -21.69 -0.33
C LYS A 305 -7.46 -22.07 0.62
N ASP A 306 -6.22 -21.84 0.22
CA ASP A 306 -5.01 -22.21 0.96
C ASP A 306 -4.47 -21.04 1.81
N ILE A 307 -5.08 -19.85 1.70
CA ILE A 307 -4.70 -18.64 2.43
C ILE A 307 -5.83 -18.30 3.38
N VAL A 308 -5.49 -18.02 4.62
CA VAL A 308 -6.46 -17.66 5.66
C VAL A 308 -6.15 -16.29 6.27
N ALA A 309 -7.15 -15.67 6.89
CA ALA A 309 -7.00 -14.47 7.71
C ALA A 309 -7.83 -14.62 9.01
N PRO A 310 -7.40 -14.01 10.14
CA PRO A 310 -8.15 -14.06 11.38
C PRO A 310 -9.34 -13.11 11.35
N VAL A 311 -10.46 -13.56 11.92
CA VAL A 311 -11.67 -12.76 12.09
C VAL A 311 -11.63 -12.05 13.44
N VAL A 312 -11.43 -10.73 13.44
CA VAL A 312 -11.12 -9.94 14.63
C VAL A 312 -12.31 -9.05 15.02
N ASP A 313 -12.72 -9.11 16.28
CA ASP A 313 -13.79 -8.25 16.80
C ASP A 313 -13.27 -6.85 17.19
N PHE A 314 -13.70 -5.83 16.45
CA PHE A 314 -13.35 -4.43 16.70
C PHE A 314 -14.18 -3.78 17.81
N SER A 315 -15.25 -4.42 18.29
CA SER A 315 -16.02 -3.92 19.42
C SER A 315 -15.21 -3.90 20.72
N ILE A 316 -14.12 -4.69 20.77
CA ILE A 316 -13.20 -4.77 21.90
C ILE A 316 -12.03 -3.80 21.65
N PRO A 317 -11.96 -2.67 22.40
CA PRO A 317 -10.98 -1.61 22.16
C PRO A 317 -9.61 -1.95 22.80
N ARG A 318 -9.07 -3.13 22.47
CA ARG A 318 -7.74 -3.58 22.89
C ARG A 318 -6.83 -3.78 21.69
N ARG A 319 -5.52 -3.74 21.92
CA ARG A 319 -4.49 -4.04 20.90
C ARG A 319 -4.56 -5.49 20.46
N VAL A 320 -4.59 -6.40 21.44
CA VAL A 320 -4.84 -7.83 21.22
C VAL A 320 -6.33 -8.05 21.39
N ARG A 321 -7.00 -8.43 20.31
CA ARG A 321 -8.44 -8.66 20.25
C ARG A 321 -8.69 -10.16 20.13
N PRO A 322 -9.79 -10.67 20.72
CA PRO A 322 -10.19 -12.05 20.47
C PRO A 322 -10.53 -12.24 18.99
N THR A 323 -10.39 -13.49 18.55
CA THR A 323 -10.66 -13.91 17.18
C THR A 323 -11.82 -14.91 17.17
N PHE A 324 -12.69 -14.81 16.17
CA PHE A 324 -13.72 -15.82 15.87
C PHE A 324 -13.14 -17.01 15.07
N GLY A 325 -11.82 -17.08 14.91
CA GLY A 325 -11.12 -18.12 14.17
C GLY A 325 -10.54 -17.61 12.85
N LEU A 326 -10.28 -18.55 11.95
CA LEU A 326 -9.66 -18.30 10.66
C LEU A 326 -10.66 -18.56 9.54
N VAL A 327 -10.64 -17.71 8.52
CA VAL A 327 -11.43 -17.88 7.29
C VAL A 327 -10.53 -17.81 6.08
N SER A 328 -10.81 -18.62 5.07
CA SER A 328 -10.04 -18.60 3.83
C SER A 328 -10.42 -17.43 2.94
N TYR A 329 -9.50 -16.96 2.11
CA TYR A 329 -9.81 -15.93 1.10
C TYR A 329 -10.85 -16.42 0.08
N ALA A 330 -10.96 -17.74 -0.15
CA ALA A 330 -11.99 -18.31 -1.02
C ALA A 330 -13.40 -18.07 -0.43
N GLN A 331 -13.56 -18.27 0.88
CA GLN A 331 -14.80 -17.97 1.58
C GLN A 331 -15.10 -16.46 1.59
N LEU A 332 -14.07 -15.62 1.81
CA LEU A 332 -14.24 -14.17 1.77
C LEU A 332 -14.71 -13.68 0.39
N LYS A 333 -14.09 -14.19 -0.69
CA LYS A 333 -14.46 -13.85 -2.07
C LYS A 333 -15.81 -14.40 -2.52
N ALA A 334 -16.35 -15.41 -1.83
CA ALA A 334 -17.73 -15.87 -2.03
C ALA A 334 -18.79 -14.88 -1.51
N GLY A 335 -18.39 -13.85 -0.74
CA GLY A 335 -19.24 -12.75 -0.29
C GLY A 335 -20.02 -13.04 0.99
N ARG A 336 -19.92 -14.24 1.56
CA ARG A 336 -20.53 -14.62 2.84
C ARG A 336 -19.66 -15.61 3.62
N ILE A 337 -19.62 -15.43 4.94
CA ILE A 337 -19.01 -16.35 5.89
C ILE A 337 -19.99 -16.70 7.01
N VAL A 338 -19.68 -17.75 7.79
CA VAL A 338 -20.43 -18.12 8.98
C VAL A 338 -19.59 -17.78 10.21
N ILE A 339 -20.15 -17.00 11.13
CA ILE A 339 -19.55 -16.63 12.42
C ILE A 339 -20.59 -16.92 13.49
N ASP A 340 -20.26 -17.75 14.50
CA ASP A 340 -21.19 -18.17 15.56
C ASP A 340 -22.56 -18.63 15.04
N GLY A 341 -22.56 -19.43 13.98
CA GLY A 341 -23.78 -19.93 13.33
C GLY A 341 -24.57 -18.90 12.52
N LYS A 342 -24.13 -17.63 12.47
CA LYS A 342 -24.78 -16.56 11.71
C LYS A 342 -24.11 -16.35 10.36
N SER A 343 -24.91 -16.17 9.32
CA SER A 343 -24.42 -15.78 7.99
C SER A 343 -24.11 -14.29 7.96
N VAL A 344 -22.86 -13.94 7.68
CA VAL A 344 -22.34 -12.57 7.67
C VAL A 344 -21.92 -12.17 6.27
N ARG A 345 -22.39 -11.02 5.78
CA ARG A 345 -21.98 -10.48 4.48
C ARG A 345 -20.55 -9.97 4.54
N VAL A 346 -19.77 -10.28 3.51
CA VAL A 346 -18.36 -9.90 3.40
C VAL A 346 -18.18 -8.85 2.30
N ALA A 347 -17.35 -7.84 2.54
CA ALA A 347 -16.93 -6.88 1.52
C ALA A 347 -15.39 -6.73 1.51
N PRO A 348 -14.75 -6.75 0.33
CA PRO A 348 -13.35 -6.38 0.19
C PRO A 348 -13.17 -4.85 0.13
N LEU A 349 -12.07 -4.34 0.70
CA LEU A 349 -11.59 -2.98 0.45
C LEU A 349 -10.66 -2.91 -0.75
N ALA A 350 -9.88 -3.96 -0.98
CA ALA A 350 -9.07 -4.10 -2.17
C ALA A 350 -9.97 -4.29 -3.40
N SER A 351 -9.70 -3.54 -4.47
CA SER A 351 -10.36 -3.78 -5.75
C SER A 351 -9.68 -4.94 -6.45
N ILE A 352 -10.31 -6.12 -6.47
CA ILE A 352 -9.78 -7.30 -7.16
C ILE A 352 -9.64 -7.05 -8.67
N PHE A 353 -10.59 -6.31 -9.25
CA PHE A 353 -10.54 -5.93 -10.66
C PHE A 353 -9.30 -5.07 -10.97
N LEU A 354 -9.08 -4.00 -10.19
CA LEU A 354 -7.92 -3.13 -10.41
C LEU A 354 -6.60 -3.82 -10.05
N SER A 355 -6.59 -4.70 -9.05
CA SER A 355 -5.43 -5.55 -8.72
C SER A 355 -4.99 -6.42 -9.90
N ARG A 356 -5.95 -7.02 -10.64
CA ARG A 356 -5.68 -7.77 -11.87
C ARG A 356 -5.14 -6.87 -12.96
N GLN A 357 -5.74 -5.70 -13.15
CA GLN A 357 -5.29 -4.75 -14.16
C GLN A 357 -3.86 -4.26 -13.89
N VAL A 358 -3.46 -4.07 -12.63
CA VAL A 358 -2.04 -3.77 -12.28
C VAL A 358 -1.11 -4.89 -12.74
N ALA A 359 -1.44 -6.15 -12.47
CA ALA A 359 -0.61 -7.29 -12.90
C ALA A 359 -0.51 -7.39 -14.43
N VAL A 360 -1.60 -7.08 -15.14
CA VAL A 360 -1.65 -7.04 -16.61
C VAL A 360 -0.82 -5.88 -17.18
N GLU A 361 -0.93 -4.68 -16.61
CA GLU A 361 -0.19 -3.51 -17.09
C GLU A 361 1.32 -3.69 -16.87
N LEU A 362 1.72 -4.22 -15.70
CA LEU A 362 3.12 -4.59 -15.45
C LEU A 362 3.61 -5.67 -16.43
N LYS A 363 2.78 -6.69 -16.74
CA LYS A 363 3.12 -7.71 -17.73
C LYS A 363 3.41 -7.08 -19.10
N GLN A 364 2.53 -6.19 -19.56
CA GLN A 364 2.69 -5.49 -20.83
C GLN A 364 3.98 -4.67 -20.87
N TRP A 365 4.31 -3.93 -19.80
CA TRP A 365 5.54 -3.15 -19.77
C TRP A 365 6.81 -4.01 -19.89
N ILE A 366 6.80 -5.20 -19.28
CA ILE A 366 7.92 -6.15 -19.36
C ILE A 366 8.00 -6.76 -20.77
N GLU A 367 6.87 -7.20 -21.35
CA GLU A 367 6.83 -7.76 -22.71
C GLU A 367 7.27 -6.75 -23.79
N GLU A 368 6.96 -5.46 -23.59
CA GLU A 368 7.34 -4.38 -24.49
C GLU A 368 8.81 -3.94 -24.34
N GLY A 369 9.50 -4.38 -23.29
CA GLY A 369 10.87 -3.98 -22.97
C GLY A 369 10.98 -2.61 -22.27
N LYS A 370 9.88 -2.09 -21.71
CA LYS A 370 9.82 -0.81 -20.99
C LYS A 370 10.09 -0.93 -19.48
N PHE A 371 10.13 -2.15 -18.97
CA PHE A 371 10.38 -2.44 -17.56
C PHE A 371 11.35 -3.61 -17.44
N THR A 372 12.47 -3.38 -16.74
CA THR A 372 13.46 -4.39 -16.40
C THR A 372 13.35 -4.79 -14.93
N LEU A 373 13.93 -5.93 -14.57
CA LEU A 373 14.03 -6.38 -13.19
C LEU A 373 15.34 -5.89 -12.57
N THR A 374 15.37 -5.74 -11.25
CA THR A 374 16.59 -5.41 -10.51
C THR A 374 16.90 -6.48 -9.47
N GLU A 375 18.19 -6.75 -9.29
CA GLU A 375 18.68 -7.51 -8.15
C GLU A 375 18.50 -6.67 -6.87
N PRO A 376 18.01 -7.25 -5.77
CA PRO A 376 17.93 -6.54 -4.50
C PRO A 376 19.33 -6.22 -4.00
N VAL A 377 19.56 -4.97 -3.56
CA VAL A 377 20.84 -4.56 -2.96
C VAL A 377 21.00 -5.09 -1.54
N ALA A 378 19.88 -5.39 -0.86
CA ALA A 378 19.84 -6.03 0.44
C ALA A 378 18.50 -6.74 0.66
N PRO A 379 18.45 -7.84 1.42
CA PRO A 379 17.20 -8.53 1.72
C PRO A 379 16.32 -7.71 2.67
N ILE A 380 15.00 -7.97 2.66
CA ILE A 380 14.11 -7.48 3.72
C ILE A 380 14.35 -8.32 4.99
N PRO A 381 14.49 -7.70 6.17
CA PRO A 381 14.66 -8.44 7.42
C PRO A 381 13.51 -9.42 7.67
N THR A 382 13.81 -10.68 8.00
CA THR A 382 12.78 -11.72 8.26
C THR A 382 12.66 -12.07 9.74
N ASN A 383 13.41 -11.39 10.60
CA ASN A 383 13.58 -11.70 12.02
C ASN A 383 13.10 -10.56 12.95
N ARG A 384 12.21 -9.68 12.49
CA ARG A 384 11.64 -8.63 13.34
C ARG A 384 10.53 -9.16 14.25
N SER A 385 10.55 -8.71 15.50
CA SER A 385 9.49 -8.92 16.48
C SER A 385 8.62 -7.67 16.61
N PHE A 386 7.36 -7.89 16.99
CA PHE A 386 6.47 -6.80 17.36
C PHE A 386 6.83 -6.28 18.75
N LEU A 387 7.19 -5.00 18.86
CA LEU A 387 7.48 -4.32 20.11
C LEU A 387 6.36 -3.34 20.46
N PRO A 388 5.42 -3.73 21.34
CA PRO A 388 4.38 -2.83 21.79
C PRO A 388 4.89 -1.72 22.71
N GLN A 389 4.20 -0.59 22.70
CA GLN A 389 4.30 0.41 23.76
C GLN A 389 3.31 0.06 24.86
N ASP A 390 3.79 -0.54 25.94
CA ASP A 390 3.01 -0.79 27.15
C ASP A 390 3.23 0.34 28.16
N ARG A 391 2.25 0.58 29.04
CA ARG A 391 2.42 1.60 30.09
C ARG A 391 3.55 1.14 31.02
N TRP A 392 4.47 2.04 31.36
CA TRP A 392 5.48 1.75 32.38
C TRP A 392 4.81 1.19 33.65
N GLY A 393 5.25 0.02 34.10
CA GLY A 393 4.79 -0.60 35.35
C GLY A 393 3.72 -1.69 35.24
N SER A 394 3.19 -2.00 34.05
CA SER A 394 2.21 -3.10 33.88
C SER A 394 2.85 -4.42 33.41
N GLN A 395 4.00 -4.80 33.96
CA GLN A 395 4.47 -6.18 33.89
C GLN A 395 3.95 -6.91 35.12
N ILE A 396 2.68 -7.32 35.07
CA ILE A 396 2.23 -8.42 35.92
C ILE A 396 2.67 -9.67 35.17
N THR A 397 3.82 -10.22 35.55
CA THR A 397 4.16 -11.61 35.25
C THR A 397 3.16 -12.47 36.02
N LEU A 398 2.23 -13.09 35.30
CA LEU A 398 1.51 -14.23 35.81
C LEU A 398 2.43 -15.43 35.54
N ASP A 399 3.10 -15.90 36.60
CA ASP A 399 3.77 -17.19 36.63
C ASP A 399 2.79 -18.35 36.35
#